data_AF-A0AAD5T7C0-F1
#
_entry.id   AF-A0AAD5T7C0-F1
#
_cell.length_a   1.000
_cell.length_b   1.000
_cell.length_c   1.000
_cell.angle_alpha   90.00
_cell.angle_beta   90.00
_cell.angle_gamma   90.00
#
_symmetry.space_group_name_H-M   'P 1'
#
loop_
_entity.id
_entity.type
_entity.pdbx_description
1 polymer ?
#
loop_
_entity_poly.entity_id
_entity_poly.type
_entity_poly.pdbx_seq_one_letter_code
_entity_poly.pdbx_strand_id
1 'polypeptide(L)'
;MASNGSMRNVGGSAGGLKFGLIKRTGVVSGSNQQIATKKPAVFNNDSDEDALNASDSESPQIKNSKSKPTSSSFRSKAAREIQTQSAPNARVEKAKQAALDEDPNIFDYDGAYDSMKEQEEAQRRKRDLGDVDKHGRKKPRYVSNLLAASLQRKIELERVEDRKVAKERVEEGDLYGDKDAFVTEAYKERQKELRRLEEEERRNEALQKTGGDMAQFYRSLLDSHEQITAGSNLSAKDIAAATAERERREKERASEEKERLEAAINRGEAKINASNEVVDKRVLLKGGLNVSRTKLRVIDEEREADERDRERIREEERQKEREERERKRVEIEKRRAKEEQAKRLLEETEKQMAESEEKRLQKIAREREDLLQKMVKKSTEAVVLDARARYLARKKAQEQQKGEADSD
;
A
#
# COMPACT_ATOMS: atom_id res chain seq x y z
N MET A 1 59.40 -17.70 1.94
CA MET A 1 60.41 -17.56 3.00
C MET A 1 60.26 -16.14 3.57
N ALA A 2 59.37 -15.91 4.53
CA ALA A 2 59.49 -16.16 5.99
C ALA A 2 60.34 -15.11 6.73
N SER A 3 59.67 -14.17 7.41
CA SER A 3 59.91 -13.67 8.79
C SER A 3 59.13 -12.35 8.96
N ASN A 4 57.93 -12.35 9.57
CA ASN A 4 57.62 -12.32 11.01
C ASN A 4 58.35 -11.22 11.79
N GLY A 5 57.77 -10.02 11.80
CA GLY A 5 58.05 -8.95 12.75
C GLY A 5 57.01 -8.93 13.88
N SER A 6 57.47 -9.23 15.08
CA SER A 6 56.73 -9.46 16.31
C SER A 6 56.28 -8.17 17.03
N MET A 7 55.07 -8.23 17.60
CA MET A 7 54.56 -7.61 18.83
C MET A 7 55.10 -6.25 19.32
N ARG A 8 54.18 -5.28 19.45
CA ARG A 8 54.06 -4.48 20.68
C ARG A 8 52.59 -4.36 21.10
N ASN A 9 52.25 -5.09 22.16
CA ASN A 9 51.12 -4.83 23.04
C ASN A 9 51.39 -3.53 23.82
N VAL A 10 50.42 -2.63 23.84
CA VAL A 10 50.23 -1.68 24.96
C VAL A 10 48.75 -1.75 25.32
N GLY A 11 48.47 -2.14 26.56
CA GLY A 11 47.13 -2.33 27.09
C GLY A 11 46.55 -1.08 27.76
N GLY A 12 45.26 -1.19 28.10
CA GLY A 12 44.45 -0.22 28.85
C GLY A 12 43.56 0.61 27.92
N SER A 13 42.24 0.71 28.06
CA SER A 13 41.38 0.55 29.22
C SER A 13 39.99 0.07 28.77
N ALA A 14 39.40 -0.81 29.58
CA ALA A 14 38.12 -1.45 29.35
C ALA A 14 36.95 -0.49 29.60
N GLY A 15 36.04 -0.39 28.63
CA GLY A 15 34.78 0.33 28.73
C GLY A 15 33.72 -0.24 27.79
N GLY A 16 33.64 -1.57 27.66
CA GLY A 16 32.64 -2.24 26.83
C GLY A 16 31.30 -2.34 27.55
N LEU A 17 30.36 -1.45 27.21
CA LEU A 17 28.95 -1.53 27.57
C LEU A 17 28.34 -2.80 26.94
N LYS A 18 28.12 -3.83 27.76
CA LYS A 18 27.44 -5.06 27.36
C LYS A 18 25.93 -4.86 27.50
N PHE A 19 25.22 -4.78 26.38
CA PHE A 19 23.76 -4.86 26.34
C PHE A 19 23.33 -6.31 26.58
N GLY A 20 23.01 -6.64 27.83
CA GLY A 20 22.41 -7.91 28.23
C GLY A 20 20.90 -7.73 28.51
N LEU A 21 20.07 -8.54 27.85
CA LEU A 21 18.63 -8.61 28.07
C LEU A 21 18.34 -9.22 29.46
N ILE A 22 17.99 -8.38 30.43
CA ILE A 22 17.57 -8.81 31.77
C ILE A 22 16.15 -9.40 31.67
N LYS A 23 16.03 -10.72 31.54
CA LYS A 23 14.76 -11.43 31.75
C LYS A 23 14.46 -11.46 33.26
N ARG A 24 13.54 -10.60 33.71
CA ARG A 24 12.96 -10.67 35.06
C ARG A 24 12.08 -11.91 35.16
N THR A 25 12.54 -12.95 35.85
CA THR A 25 11.71 -14.09 36.28
C THR A 25 10.93 -13.66 37.52
N GLY A 26 9.69 -13.22 37.33
CA GLY A 26 8.75 -12.96 38.42
C GLY A 26 8.28 -14.28 39.03
N VAL A 27 8.64 -14.51 40.29
CA VAL A 27 8.02 -15.52 41.15
C VAL A 27 6.63 -14.98 41.53
N VAL A 28 5.57 -15.60 41.03
CA VAL A 28 4.21 -15.36 41.51
C VAL A 28 3.93 -16.37 42.61
N SER A 29 4.07 -15.94 43.86
CA SER A 29 3.56 -16.66 45.02
C SER A 29 2.04 -16.60 45.00
N GLY A 30 1.40 -17.76 44.88
CA GLY A 30 -0.04 -17.88 45.04
C GLY A 30 -0.46 -17.52 46.46
N SER A 31 -1.37 -16.55 46.57
CA SER A 31 -2.23 -16.41 47.73
C SER A 31 -3.67 -16.43 47.24
N ASN A 32 -4.31 -17.57 47.55
CA ASN A 32 -5.71 -17.84 47.31
C ASN A 32 -6.51 -17.05 48.36
N GLN A 33 -7.05 -15.89 47.98
CA GLN A 33 -8.06 -15.20 48.79
C GLN A 33 -9.36 -15.14 48.00
N GLN A 34 -10.30 -16.00 48.40
CA GLN A 34 -11.68 -16.01 47.95
C GLN A 34 -12.37 -14.75 48.47
N ILE A 35 -12.59 -13.77 47.59
CA ILE A 35 -13.44 -12.61 47.90
C ILE A 35 -14.88 -13.03 47.59
N ALA A 36 -15.65 -13.31 48.65
CA ALA A 36 -17.07 -13.59 48.57
C ALA A 36 -17.86 -12.30 48.27
N THR A 37 -18.24 -12.09 47.00
CA THR A 37 -19.21 -11.05 46.64
C THR A 37 -20.62 -11.63 46.63
N LYS A 38 -21.43 -11.30 47.63
CA LYS A 38 -22.88 -11.54 47.62
C LYS A 38 -23.53 -10.65 46.54
N LYS A 39 -24.14 -11.25 45.53
CA LYS A 39 -25.10 -10.57 44.62
C LYS A 39 -26.52 -10.87 45.11
N PRO A 40 -27.46 -9.90 45.17
CA PRO A 40 -28.87 -10.22 45.33
C PRO A 40 -29.46 -10.68 43.99
N ALA A 41 -30.02 -11.89 43.98
CA ALA A 41 -30.79 -12.45 42.87
C ALA A 41 -32.21 -11.86 42.90
N VAL A 42 -32.64 -11.21 41.81
CA VAL A 42 -34.02 -10.70 41.62
C VAL A 42 -34.75 -11.39 40.47
N PHE A 43 -34.12 -12.34 39.77
CA PHE A 43 -34.79 -13.14 38.74
C PHE A 43 -34.38 -14.60 38.87
N ASN A 44 -35.17 -15.33 39.66
CA ASN A 44 -35.34 -16.78 39.55
C ASN A 44 -36.79 -17.09 39.92
N ASN A 45 -37.61 -17.32 38.90
CA ASN A 45 -38.71 -18.29 38.93
C ASN A 45 -39.01 -18.63 37.46
N ASP A 46 -38.47 -19.73 36.93
CA ASP A 46 -39.02 -21.10 36.99
C ASP A 46 -40.03 -21.31 35.86
N SER A 47 -39.62 -22.06 34.83
CA SER A 47 -40.30 -23.27 34.35
C SER A 47 -39.84 -23.67 32.95
N ASP A 48 -39.22 -24.85 32.94
CA ASP A 48 -39.40 -25.95 31.99
C ASP A 48 -38.87 -25.82 30.55
N GLU A 49 -37.67 -26.38 30.42
CA GLU A 49 -37.23 -27.29 29.37
C GLU A 49 -38.38 -28.03 28.67
N ASP A 50 -38.46 -27.89 27.34
CA ASP A 50 -38.73 -29.04 26.48
C ASP A 50 -38.08 -28.83 25.11
N ALA A 51 -37.08 -29.67 24.85
CA ALA A 51 -36.38 -29.78 23.60
C ALA A 51 -37.28 -30.46 22.56
N LEU A 52 -37.59 -29.80 21.45
CA LEU A 52 -37.96 -30.50 20.21
C LEU A 52 -37.27 -29.88 19.00
N ASN A 53 -36.49 -30.76 18.39
CA ASN A 53 -35.58 -30.57 17.29
C ASN A 53 -36.30 -30.93 15.97
N ALA A 54 -35.72 -30.47 14.86
CA ALA A 54 -35.91 -30.96 13.49
C ALA A 54 -37.24 -30.64 12.76
N SER A 55 -37.17 -29.61 11.92
CA SER A 55 -37.94 -29.50 10.68
C SER A 55 -37.43 -30.52 9.67
N ASP A 56 -38.22 -31.54 9.36
CA ASP A 56 -38.06 -32.34 8.14
C ASP A 56 -39.37 -32.32 7.35
N SER A 57 -39.22 -32.08 6.07
CA SER A 57 -40.26 -31.75 5.11
C SER A 57 -40.48 -32.94 4.19
N GLU A 58 -41.59 -33.67 4.36
CA GLU A 58 -42.11 -34.56 3.32
C GLU A 58 -43.61 -34.86 3.55
N SER A 59 -44.43 -34.61 2.53
CA SER A 59 -45.84 -35.07 2.46
C SER A 59 -45.87 -36.54 2.02
N PRO A 60 -46.80 -37.38 2.49
CA PRO A 60 -48.03 -37.57 1.68
C PRO A 60 -49.33 -38.00 2.43
N GLN A 61 -50.45 -37.52 1.86
CA GLN A 61 -51.76 -38.15 1.62
C GLN A 61 -52.47 -39.06 2.67
N ILE A 62 -53.52 -38.49 3.26
CA ILE A 62 -54.91 -38.98 3.46
C ILE A 62 -55.17 -40.49 3.62
N LYS A 63 -55.63 -40.90 4.82
CA LYS A 63 -56.78 -41.84 5.00
C LYS A 63 -57.58 -41.50 6.27
N ASN A 64 -58.90 -41.38 6.10
CA ASN A 64 -59.90 -41.14 7.14
C ASN A 64 -60.03 -42.32 8.13
N SER A 65 -60.14 -42.03 9.42
CA SER A 65 -61.01 -42.78 10.33
C SER A 65 -61.47 -41.91 11.52
N LYS A 66 -62.64 -42.25 12.05
CA LYS A 66 -63.51 -41.43 12.89
C LYS A 66 -63.04 -41.33 14.36
N SER A 67 -63.35 -40.17 14.92
CA SER A 67 -63.80 -39.89 16.30
C SER A 67 -62.82 -39.29 17.31
N LYS A 68 -63.35 -38.27 18.03
CA LYS A 68 -62.92 -37.57 19.26
C LYS A 68 -62.27 -36.16 19.11
N PRO A 69 -62.44 -35.28 20.12
CA PRO A 69 -63.11 -33.99 19.95
C PRO A 69 -62.19 -32.76 19.75
N THR A 70 -62.75 -31.76 19.05
CA THR A 70 -62.51 -30.31 19.16
C THR A 70 -61.06 -29.78 19.17
N SER A 71 -60.46 -29.64 17.98
CA SER A 71 -59.28 -28.77 17.76
C SER A 71 -59.62 -27.26 17.66
N SER A 72 -60.91 -26.90 17.79
CA SER A 72 -61.37 -25.49 17.81
C SER A 72 -60.97 -24.75 19.08
N SER A 73 -60.69 -25.46 20.19
CA SER A 73 -60.33 -24.82 21.45
C SER A 73 -58.87 -24.33 21.51
N PHE A 74 -57.96 -24.88 20.70
CA PHE A 74 -56.54 -24.48 20.71
C PHE A 74 -56.27 -23.33 19.75
N ARG A 75 -56.92 -23.30 18.58
CA ARG A 75 -56.87 -22.14 17.67
C ARG A 75 -57.57 -20.91 18.25
N SER A 76 -58.67 -21.09 18.99
CA SER A 76 -59.34 -19.97 19.66
C SER A 76 -58.56 -19.43 20.85
N LYS A 77 -57.77 -20.25 21.56
CA LYS A 77 -56.88 -19.78 22.62
C LYS A 77 -55.67 -19.02 22.06
N ALA A 78 -54.99 -19.56 21.04
CA ALA A 78 -53.88 -18.86 20.39
C ALA A 78 -54.32 -17.55 19.70
N ALA A 79 -55.48 -17.55 19.01
CA ALA A 79 -56.03 -16.34 18.41
C ALA A 79 -56.45 -15.30 19.47
N ARG A 80 -57.03 -15.75 20.60
CA ARG A 80 -57.41 -14.87 21.71
C ARG A 80 -56.18 -14.33 22.46
N GLU A 81 -55.11 -15.11 22.56
CA GLU A 81 -53.85 -14.70 23.19
C GLU A 81 -53.10 -13.66 22.35
N ILE A 82 -53.04 -13.85 21.02
CA ILE A 82 -52.54 -12.84 20.07
C ILE A 82 -53.43 -11.58 20.08
N GLN A 83 -54.75 -11.73 20.24
CA GLN A 83 -55.69 -10.60 20.32
C GLN A 83 -55.66 -9.87 21.67
N THR A 84 -55.24 -10.53 22.76
CA THR A 84 -54.99 -9.88 24.06
C THR A 84 -53.61 -9.24 24.15
N GLN A 85 -52.64 -9.71 23.37
CA GLN A 85 -51.32 -9.10 23.25
C GLN A 85 -51.31 -7.89 22.29
N SER A 86 -52.32 -7.74 21.44
CA SER A 86 -52.51 -6.60 20.54
C SER A 86 -53.35 -5.47 21.14
N ALA A 87 -53.86 -5.62 22.37
CA ALA A 87 -54.50 -4.51 23.08
C ALA A 87 -53.43 -3.48 23.45
N PRO A 88 -53.55 -2.21 23.00
CA PRO A 88 -52.54 -1.20 23.26
C PRO A 88 -52.51 -0.92 24.76
N ASN A 89 -51.45 -1.40 25.42
CA ASN A 89 -51.16 -1.01 26.79
C ASN A 89 -51.00 0.52 26.79
N ALA A 90 -51.82 1.24 27.55
CA ALA A 90 -51.76 2.72 27.59
C ALA A 90 -50.37 3.27 27.94
N ARG A 91 -49.55 2.48 28.64
CA ARG A 91 -48.14 2.78 28.93
C ARG A 91 -47.24 2.69 27.69
N VAL A 92 -47.51 1.74 26.79
CA VAL A 92 -46.77 1.55 25.52
C VAL A 92 -47.11 2.66 24.54
N GLU A 93 -48.38 3.06 24.42
CA GLU A 93 -48.76 4.20 23.56
C GLU A 93 -48.15 5.51 24.04
N LYS A 94 -48.15 5.77 25.35
CA LYS A 94 -47.46 6.95 25.93
C LYS A 94 -45.95 6.92 25.66
N ALA A 95 -45.32 5.76 25.78
CA ALA A 95 -43.89 5.62 25.48
C ALA A 95 -43.59 5.81 23.98
N LYS A 96 -44.48 5.33 23.09
CA LYS A 96 -44.38 5.51 21.64
C LYS A 96 -44.55 6.98 21.25
N GLN A 97 -45.52 7.68 21.84
CA GLN A 97 -45.74 9.11 21.61
C GLN A 97 -44.54 9.93 22.10
N ALA A 98 -44.04 9.66 23.32
CA ALA A 98 -42.85 10.33 23.83
C ALA A 98 -41.62 10.12 22.91
N ALA A 99 -41.44 8.91 22.37
CA ALA A 99 -40.37 8.63 21.42
C ALA A 99 -40.54 9.37 20.08
N LEU A 100 -41.78 9.49 19.57
CA LEU A 100 -42.09 10.25 18.35
C LEU A 100 -41.95 11.76 18.52
N ASP A 101 -42.23 12.27 19.73
CA ASP A 101 -42.05 13.68 20.08
C ASP A 101 -40.55 14.05 20.16
N GLU A 102 -39.70 13.10 20.57
CA GLU A 102 -38.24 13.26 20.59
C GLU A 102 -37.63 13.18 19.17
N ASP A 103 -38.00 12.17 18.40
CA ASP A 103 -37.58 12.02 17.00
C ASP A 103 -38.69 11.38 16.15
N PRO A 104 -39.25 12.09 15.15
CA PRO A 104 -40.29 11.54 14.28
C PRO A 104 -39.80 10.36 13.43
N ASN A 105 -38.48 10.18 13.25
CA ASN A 105 -37.89 9.10 12.48
C ASN A 105 -37.43 7.90 13.31
N ILE A 106 -37.71 7.87 14.61
CA ILE A 106 -37.19 6.85 15.53
C ILE A 106 -37.62 5.41 15.22
N PHE A 107 -38.72 5.25 14.47
CA PHE A 107 -39.24 3.95 14.02
C PHE A 107 -39.02 3.69 12.53
N ASP A 108 -38.32 4.57 11.81
CA ASP A 108 -37.96 4.37 10.41
C ASP A 108 -36.70 3.48 10.30
N TYR A 109 -36.93 2.19 10.47
CA TYR A 109 -35.88 1.19 10.37
C TYR A 109 -35.38 0.99 8.94
N ASP A 110 -36.22 1.25 7.94
CA ASP A 110 -35.89 1.05 6.52
C ASP A 110 -34.91 2.14 6.05
N GLY A 111 -35.17 3.41 6.37
CA GLY A 111 -34.26 4.51 6.04
C GLY A 111 -32.87 4.38 6.68
N ALA A 112 -32.81 3.90 7.94
CA ALA A 112 -31.54 3.62 8.61
C ALA A 112 -30.78 2.49 7.90
N TYR A 113 -31.46 1.39 7.55
CA TYR A 113 -30.86 0.25 6.87
C TYR A 113 -30.38 0.60 5.45
N ASP A 114 -31.18 1.34 4.69
CA ASP A 114 -30.83 1.82 3.35
C ASP A 114 -29.59 2.72 3.39
N SER A 115 -29.51 3.63 4.36
CA SER A 115 -28.32 4.47 4.53
C SER A 115 -27.07 3.65 4.87
N MET A 116 -27.19 2.63 5.72
CA MET A 116 -26.09 1.72 6.05
C MET A 116 -25.66 0.91 4.83
N LYS A 117 -26.62 0.43 4.03
CA LYS A 117 -26.34 -0.34 2.81
C LYS A 117 -25.71 0.52 1.74
N GLU A 118 -26.19 1.74 1.54
CA GLU A 118 -25.60 2.68 0.59
C GLU A 118 -24.16 3.05 0.99
N GLN A 119 -23.89 3.25 2.29
CA GLN A 119 -22.54 3.47 2.79
C GLN A 119 -21.64 2.24 2.61
N GLU A 120 -22.15 1.03 2.89
CA GLU A 120 -21.42 -0.22 2.68
C GLU A 120 -21.06 -0.39 1.19
N GLU A 121 -22.01 -0.15 0.29
CA GLU A 121 -21.80 -0.18 -1.15
C GLU A 121 -20.82 0.88 -1.61
N ALA A 122 -20.90 2.12 -1.09
CA ALA A 122 -19.95 3.18 -1.40
C ALA A 122 -18.52 2.80 -0.96
N GLN A 123 -18.36 2.17 0.20
CA GLN A 123 -17.07 1.66 0.65
C GLN A 123 -16.57 0.48 -0.20
N ARG A 124 -17.45 -0.45 -0.58
CA ARG A 124 -17.10 -1.57 -1.48
C ARG A 124 -16.66 -1.04 -2.84
N ARG A 125 -17.42 -0.12 -3.45
CA ARG A 125 -17.06 0.54 -4.72
C ARG A 125 -15.70 1.22 -4.63
N LYS A 126 -15.40 1.94 -3.53
CA LYS A 126 -14.07 2.54 -3.28
C LYS A 126 -12.95 1.50 -3.19
N ARG A 127 -13.19 0.35 -2.53
CA ARG A 127 -12.20 -0.74 -2.41
C ARG A 127 -11.97 -1.47 -3.75
N ASP A 128 -13.03 -1.73 -4.49
CA ASP A 128 -13.00 -2.53 -5.72
C ASP A 128 -12.35 -1.76 -6.87
N LEU A 129 -12.79 -0.50 -7.07
CA LEU A 129 -12.21 0.41 -8.06
C LEU A 129 -10.75 0.74 -7.71
N GLY A 130 -10.39 0.78 -6.43
CA GLY A 130 -9.09 1.26 -5.99
C GLY A 130 -8.87 2.73 -6.37
N ASP A 131 -7.67 3.27 -6.13
CA ASP A 131 -7.32 4.60 -6.65
C ASP A 131 -7.16 4.48 -8.17
N VAL A 132 -8.19 4.88 -8.91
CA VAL A 132 -8.22 4.83 -10.37
C VAL A 132 -7.55 6.08 -10.90
N ASP A 133 -6.61 5.92 -11.84
CA ASP A 133 -5.96 7.06 -12.47
C ASP A 133 -6.89 7.79 -13.44
N LYS A 134 -6.48 8.97 -13.92
CA LYS A 134 -7.28 9.82 -14.85
C LYS A 134 -7.75 9.07 -16.12
N HIS A 135 -7.12 7.93 -16.42
CA HIS A 135 -7.41 7.07 -17.56
C HIS A 135 -8.24 5.82 -17.22
N GLY A 136 -8.86 5.74 -16.04
CA GLY A 136 -9.71 4.60 -15.69
C GLY A 136 -8.95 3.33 -15.29
N ARG A 137 -7.63 3.40 -15.08
CA ARG A 137 -6.78 2.25 -14.74
C ARG A 137 -6.49 2.21 -13.24
N LYS A 138 -6.60 1.04 -12.63
CA LYS A 138 -6.27 0.83 -11.21
C LYS A 138 -4.79 1.14 -10.95
N LYS A 139 -4.50 2.11 -10.08
CA LYS A 139 -3.11 2.41 -9.70
C LYS A 139 -2.52 1.22 -8.94
N PRO A 140 -1.27 0.84 -9.23
CA PRO A 140 -0.59 -0.23 -8.51
C PRO A 140 -0.33 0.18 -7.05
N ARG A 141 -0.56 -0.76 -6.11
CA ARG A 141 -0.59 -0.51 -4.66
C ARG A 141 0.70 0.06 -4.06
N TYR A 142 1.85 -0.10 -4.72
CA TYR A 142 3.16 0.22 -4.14
C TYR A 142 4.00 1.22 -4.94
N VAL A 143 3.62 1.55 -6.19
CA VAL A 143 4.46 2.40 -7.04
C VAL A 143 4.51 3.83 -6.52
N SER A 144 3.41 4.35 -5.98
CA SER A 144 3.38 5.67 -5.36
C SER A 144 4.41 5.79 -4.23
N ASN A 145 4.46 4.80 -3.34
CA ASN A 145 5.39 4.77 -2.22
C ASN A 145 6.83 4.61 -2.70
N LEU A 146 7.06 3.79 -3.73
CA LEU A 146 8.39 3.63 -4.34
C LEU A 146 8.88 4.95 -4.96
N LEU A 147 8.00 5.65 -5.69
CA LEU A 147 8.31 6.95 -6.26
C LEU A 147 8.59 7.98 -5.16
N ALA A 148 7.74 8.08 -4.14
CA ALA A 148 7.96 8.96 -3.00
C ALA A 148 9.28 8.69 -2.29
N ALA A 149 9.61 7.42 -2.02
CA ALA A 149 10.89 7.03 -1.42
C ALA A 149 12.09 7.37 -2.34
N SER A 150 11.94 7.22 -3.65
CA SER A 150 12.99 7.61 -4.60
C SER A 150 13.22 9.13 -4.61
N LEU A 151 12.16 9.92 -4.47
CA LEU A 151 12.24 11.39 -4.39
C LEU A 151 12.88 11.82 -3.06
N GLN A 152 12.51 11.20 -1.95
CA GLN A 152 13.14 11.44 -0.64
C GLN A 152 14.65 11.18 -0.70
N ARG A 153 15.08 10.05 -1.27
CA ARG A 153 16.51 9.75 -1.44
C ARG A 153 17.23 10.76 -2.32
N LYS A 154 16.59 11.27 -3.39
CA LYS A 154 17.19 12.34 -4.21
C LYS A 154 17.42 13.60 -3.38
N ILE A 155 16.42 14.03 -2.62
CA ILE A 155 16.55 15.19 -1.72
C ILE A 155 17.66 14.95 -0.68
N GLU A 156 17.74 13.76 -0.09
CA GLU A 156 18.81 13.39 0.85
C GLU A 156 20.20 13.42 0.22
N LEU A 157 20.35 12.89 -0.99
CA LEU A 157 21.62 12.92 -1.73
C LEU A 157 22.07 14.36 -1.97
N GLU A 158 21.15 15.24 -2.38
CA GLU A 158 21.44 16.66 -2.58
C GLU A 158 21.87 17.34 -1.26
N ARG A 159 21.22 17.02 -0.13
CA ARG A 159 21.66 17.51 1.20
C ARG A 159 23.07 17.03 1.55
N VAL A 160 23.40 15.78 1.22
CA VAL A 160 24.73 15.21 1.48
C VAL A 160 25.78 15.91 0.64
N GLU A 161 25.51 16.14 -0.65
CA GLU A 161 26.38 16.89 -1.55
C GLU A 161 26.61 18.32 -1.06
N ASP A 162 25.56 19.03 -0.65
CA ASP A 162 25.69 20.39 -0.12
C ASP A 162 26.51 20.44 1.17
N ARG A 163 26.32 19.48 2.09
CA ARG A 163 27.14 19.35 3.30
C ARG A 163 28.60 19.05 2.96
N LYS A 164 28.83 18.23 1.94
CA LYS A 164 30.17 17.91 1.44
C LYS A 164 30.86 19.16 0.87
N VAL A 165 30.19 19.91 0.00
CA VAL A 165 30.71 21.16 -0.57
C VAL A 165 30.97 22.20 0.52
N ALA A 166 30.08 22.32 1.52
CA ALA A 166 30.31 23.22 2.65
C ALA A 166 31.55 22.82 3.45
N LYS A 167 31.78 21.52 3.66
CA LYS A 167 32.97 21.01 4.34
C LYS A 167 34.25 21.29 3.53
N GLU A 168 34.23 21.01 2.23
CA GLU A 168 35.33 21.30 1.30
C GLU A 168 35.67 22.80 1.30
N ARG A 169 34.68 23.70 1.33
CA ARG A 169 34.90 25.15 1.43
C ARG A 169 35.54 25.58 2.74
N VAL A 170 35.22 24.92 3.85
CA VAL A 170 35.88 25.21 5.14
C VAL A 170 37.34 24.76 5.08
N GLU A 171 37.60 23.56 4.53
CA GLU A 171 38.96 23.03 4.37
C GLU A 171 39.79 23.87 3.38
N GLU A 172 39.19 24.40 2.30
CA GLU A 172 39.83 25.30 1.34
C GLU A 172 39.93 26.76 1.83
N GLY A 173 39.07 27.16 2.77
CA GLY A 173 39.06 28.51 3.34
C GLY A 173 40.36 28.87 4.05
N ASP A 174 41.03 27.88 4.64
CA ASP A 174 42.36 28.06 5.25
C ASP A 174 43.45 28.33 4.20
N LEU A 175 43.24 27.91 2.94
CA LEU A 175 44.19 28.07 1.83
C LEU A 175 43.89 29.30 0.95
N TYR A 176 42.65 29.78 0.95
CA TYR A 176 42.19 30.83 0.02
C TYR A 176 41.41 31.96 0.72
N GLY A 177 41.57 32.13 2.04
CA GLY A 177 40.90 33.17 2.82
C GLY A 177 41.15 34.61 2.36
N ASP A 178 42.25 34.85 1.64
CA ASP A 178 42.58 36.17 1.07
C ASP A 178 41.82 36.48 -0.25
N LYS A 179 41.04 35.53 -0.80
CA LYS A 179 40.30 35.70 -2.05
C LYS A 179 38.80 35.87 -1.80
N ASP A 180 38.14 36.66 -2.65
CA ASP A 180 36.71 36.90 -2.57
C ASP A 180 35.89 35.63 -2.88
N ALA A 181 34.91 35.33 -2.03
CA ALA A 181 33.98 34.21 -2.21
C ALA A 181 32.68 34.64 -2.91
N PHE A 182 32.47 34.19 -4.14
CA PHE A 182 31.26 34.49 -4.91
C PHE A 182 30.26 33.33 -4.83
N VAL A 183 29.04 33.61 -4.38
CA VAL A 183 27.92 32.66 -4.35
C VAL A 183 26.86 33.09 -5.36
N THR A 184 26.54 32.23 -6.31
CA THR A 184 25.51 32.48 -7.34
C THR A 184 24.12 32.54 -6.72
N GLU A 185 23.23 33.34 -7.31
CA GLU A 185 21.83 33.49 -6.84
C GLU A 185 21.10 32.14 -6.81
N ALA A 186 21.27 31.32 -7.84
CA ALA A 186 20.69 29.98 -7.94
C ALA A 186 21.10 29.06 -6.78
N TYR A 187 22.34 29.16 -6.28
CA TYR A 187 22.78 28.37 -5.13
C TYR A 187 22.11 28.83 -3.83
N LYS A 188 21.93 30.15 -3.66
CA LYS A 188 21.22 30.71 -2.50
C LYS A 188 19.74 30.30 -2.49
N GLU A 189 19.11 30.25 -3.66
CA GLU A 189 17.73 29.79 -3.81
C GLU A 189 17.61 28.30 -3.48
N ARG A 190 18.48 27.45 -4.05
CA ARG A 190 18.52 26.01 -3.76
C ARG A 190 18.73 25.73 -2.26
N GLN A 191 19.64 26.46 -1.61
CA GLN A 191 19.88 26.32 -0.17
C GLN A 191 18.65 26.71 0.66
N LYS A 192 17.90 27.74 0.26
CA LYS A 192 16.64 28.14 0.91
C LYS A 192 15.55 27.09 0.72
N GLU A 193 15.43 26.52 -0.47
CA GLU A 193 14.45 25.45 -0.76
C GLU A 193 14.73 24.20 0.07
N LEU A 194 15.98 23.75 0.14
CA LEU A 194 16.36 22.59 0.96
C LEU A 194 16.13 22.84 2.45
N ARG A 195 16.44 24.05 2.95
CA ARG A 195 16.16 24.43 4.33
C ARG A 195 14.66 24.45 4.64
N ARG A 196 13.85 24.98 3.72
CA ARG A 196 12.40 24.97 3.84
C ARG A 196 11.84 23.55 3.88
N LEU A 197 12.31 22.67 3.00
CA LEU A 197 11.91 21.26 2.97
C LEU A 197 12.31 20.53 4.27
N GLU A 198 13.48 20.84 4.84
CA GLU A 198 13.92 20.28 6.13
C GLU A 198 13.06 20.78 7.30
N GLU A 199 12.69 22.06 7.32
CA GLU A 199 11.80 22.62 8.35
C GLU A 199 10.38 22.04 8.27
N GLU A 200 9.85 21.87 7.06
CA GLU A 200 8.55 21.22 6.83
C GLU A 200 8.59 19.73 7.22
N GLU A 201 9.62 19.00 6.83
CA GLU A 201 9.83 17.60 7.23
C GLU A 201 9.98 17.48 8.75
N ARG A 202 10.77 18.34 9.38
CA ARG A 202 10.95 18.37 10.84
C ARG A 202 9.65 18.67 11.58
N ARG A 203 8.81 19.58 11.05
CA ARG A 203 7.49 19.88 11.62
C ARG A 203 6.56 18.68 11.51
N ASN A 204 6.54 18.02 10.34
CA ASN A 204 5.74 16.82 10.12
C ASN A 204 6.21 15.66 11.01
N GLU A 205 7.52 15.45 11.12
CA GLU A 205 8.10 14.47 12.03
C GLU A 205 7.79 14.80 13.49
N ALA A 206 7.83 16.05 13.92
CA ALA A 206 7.48 16.43 15.29
C ALA A 206 6.01 16.09 15.58
N LEU A 207 5.11 16.38 14.66
CA LEU A 207 3.69 16.02 14.77
C LEU A 207 3.52 14.49 14.82
N GLN A 208 4.23 13.73 13.99
CA GLN A 208 4.15 12.26 13.98
C GLN A 208 4.85 11.60 15.19
N LYS A 209 5.98 12.15 15.67
CA LYS A 209 6.74 11.62 16.81
C LYS A 209 6.06 11.85 18.15
N THR A 210 5.19 12.85 18.27
CA THR A 210 4.30 12.99 19.44
C THR A 210 3.30 11.84 19.59
N GLY A 211 3.29 10.89 18.63
CA GLY A 211 2.39 9.74 18.56
C GLY A 211 2.94 8.36 18.82
N GLY A 212 4.11 8.25 19.45
CA GLY A 212 4.69 6.97 19.81
C GLY A 212 3.99 6.20 20.94
N ASP A 213 2.87 6.70 21.48
CA ASP A 213 2.19 6.08 22.61
C ASP A 213 0.94 5.32 22.16
N MET A 214 0.66 4.17 22.78
CA MET A 214 -0.55 3.37 22.48
C MET A 214 -1.83 4.23 22.54
N ALA A 215 -1.81 5.31 23.33
CA ALA A 215 -2.85 6.32 23.41
C ALA A 215 -3.18 7.00 22.07
N GLN A 216 -2.22 7.25 21.18
CA GLN A 216 -2.52 7.80 19.84
C GLN A 216 -3.09 6.76 18.89
N PHE A 217 -2.67 5.50 19.01
CA PHE A 217 -3.33 4.40 18.30
C PHE A 217 -4.79 4.30 18.74
N TYR A 218 -5.06 4.30 20.06
CA TYR A 218 -6.41 4.31 20.59
C TYR A 218 -7.19 5.59 20.22
N ARG A 219 -6.55 6.76 20.22
CA ARG A 219 -7.19 8.00 19.77
C ARG A 219 -7.53 7.96 18.28
N SER A 220 -6.64 7.47 17.42
CA SER A 220 -6.93 7.31 15.99
C SER A 220 -8.02 6.25 15.73
N LEU A 221 -8.04 5.19 16.54
CA LEU A 221 -9.09 4.17 16.49
C LEU A 221 -10.43 4.76 16.95
N LEU A 222 -10.43 5.58 18.01
CA LEU A 222 -11.63 6.23 18.53
C LEU A 222 -12.09 7.37 17.63
N ASP A 223 -11.21 8.18 17.07
CA ASP A 223 -11.53 9.24 16.11
C ASP A 223 -12.04 8.63 14.79
N SER A 224 -11.48 7.50 14.34
CA SER A 224 -12.02 6.77 13.18
C SER A 224 -13.36 6.10 13.51
N HIS A 225 -13.51 5.56 14.73
CA HIS A 225 -14.81 5.07 15.21
C HIS A 225 -15.82 6.20 15.36
N GLU A 226 -15.41 7.38 15.80
CA GLU A 226 -16.24 8.58 15.96
C GLU A 226 -16.61 9.15 14.60
N GLN A 227 -15.73 9.11 13.60
CA GLN A 227 -16.09 9.45 12.22
C GLN A 227 -17.06 8.44 11.59
N ILE A 228 -17.02 7.18 12.02
CA ILE A 228 -17.98 6.15 11.63
C ILE A 228 -19.31 6.33 12.38
N THR A 229 -19.30 6.66 13.67
CA THR A 229 -20.51 6.85 14.50
C THR A 229 -21.14 8.25 14.41
N ALA A 230 -20.38 9.30 14.14
CA ALA A 230 -20.93 10.64 13.90
C ALA A 230 -21.69 10.71 12.57
N GLY A 231 -21.46 9.75 11.67
CA GLY A 231 -22.26 9.51 10.46
C GLY A 231 -23.33 8.41 10.62
N SER A 232 -23.40 7.73 11.77
CA SER A 232 -24.40 6.68 12.03
C SER A 232 -24.65 6.53 13.53
N ASN A 233 -25.89 6.81 13.97
CA ASN A 233 -26.36 6.50 15.32
C ASN A 233 -26.38 4.98 15.52
N LEU A 234 -25.21 4.36 15.71
CA LEU A 234 -25.10 2.93 15.97
C LEU A 234 -25.56 2.68 17.40
N SER A 235 -26.66 1.93 17.49
CA SER A 235 -27.25 1.52 18.76
C SER A 235 -26.33 0.51 19.45
N ALA A 236 -26.45 0.38 20.77
CA ALA A 236 -25.76 -0.68 21.53
C ALA A 236 -26.03 -2.10 20.96
N LYS A 237 -27.13 -2.27 20.21
CA LYS A 237 -27.47 -3.50 19.48
C LYS A 237 -26.55 -3.77 18.27
N ASP A 238 -26.07 -2.73 17.60
CA ASP A 238 -25.19 -2.87 16.42
C ASP A 238 -23.76 -3.21 16.86
N ILE A 239 -23.32 -2.64 17.98
CA ILE A 239 -22.08 -3.03 18.66
C ILE A 239 -22.18 -4.49 19.12
N ALA A 240 -23.32 -4.91 19.68
CA ALA A 240 -23.56 -6.29 20.09
C ALA A 240 -23.56 -7.28 18.90
N ALA A 241 -24.13 -6.89 17.76
CA ALA A 241 -24.13 -7.68 16.53
C ALA A 241 -22.73 -7.83 15.93
N ALA A 242 -21.94 -6.75 15.91
CA ALA A 242 -20.54 -6.79 15.46
C ALA A 242 -19.66 -7.64 16.41
N THR A 243 -19.91 -7.59 17.72
CA THR A 243 -19.23 -8.48 18.68
C THR A 243 -19.65 -9.94 18.50
N ALA A 244 -20.92 -10.23 18.20
CA ALA A 244 -21.41 -11.57 17.93
C ALA A 244 -20.82 -12.16 16.62
N GLU A 245 -20.66 -11.34 15.58
CA GLU A 245 -19.99 -11.76 14.33
C GLU A 245 -18.51 -12.05 14.58
N ARG A 246 -17.84 -11.23 15.42
CA ARG A 246 -16.46 -11.48 15.83
C ARG A 246 -16.32 -12.76 16.65
N GLU A 247 -17.21 -13.02 17.59
CA GLU A 247 -17.24 -14.28 18.36
C GLU A 247 -17.49 -15.49 17.46
N ARG A 248 -18.34 -15.35 16.43
CA ARG A 248 -18.56 -16.40 15.43
C ARG A 248 -17.28 -16.68 14.63
N ARG A 249 -16.57 -15.64 14.18
CA ARG A 249 -15.28 -15.80 13.48
C ARG A 249 -14.19 -16.37 14.39
N GLU A 250 -14.20 -16.05 15.68
CA GLU A 250 -13.28 -16.64 16.66
C GLU A 250 -13.61 -18.12 16.92
N LYS A 251 -14.90 -18.50 16.95
CA LYS A 251 -15.33 -19.91 17.00
C LYS A 251 -14.94 -20.68 15.74
N GLU A 252 -15.08 -20.08 14.55
CA GLU A 252 -14.64 -20.68 13.27
C GLU A 252 -13.12 -20.87 13.24
N ARG A 253 -12.34 -19.89 13.70
CA ARG A 253 -10.89 -20.03 13.86
C ARG A 253 -10.52 -21.10 14.89
N ALA A 254 -11.25 -21.19 15.99
CA ALA A 254 -11.03 -22.23 16.99
C ALA A 254 -11.38 -23.63 16.47
N SER A 255 -12.38 -23.78 15.59
CA SER A 255 -12.64 -25.04 14.89
C SER A 255 -11.54 -25.38 13.88
N GLU A 256 -11.06 -24.40 13.10
CA GLU A 256 -9.94 -24.60 12.17
C GLU A 256 -8.65 -24.99 12.91
N GLU A 257 -8.40 -24.40 14.07
CA GLU A 257 -7.25 -24.72 14.91
C GLU A 257 -7.36 -26.13 15.50
N LYS A 258 -8.56 -26.55 15.92
CA LYS A 258 -8.83 -27.93 16.36
C LYS A 258 -8.64 -28.94 15.22
N GLU A 259 -9.13 -28.66 14.02
CA GLU A 259 -8.93 -29.53 12.85
C GLU A 259 -7.45 -29.65 12.46
N ARG A 260 -6.69 -28.54 12.53
CA ARG A 260 -5.24 -28.56 12.33
C ARG A 260 -4.52 -29.38 13.38
N LEU A 261 -5.00 -29.33 14.62
CA LEU A 261 -4.43 -30.07 15.73
C LEU A 261 -4.71 -31.57 15.62
N GLU A 262 -5.92 -31.96 15.22
CA GLU A 262 -6.30 -33.34 14.90
C GLU A 262 -5.49 -33.87 13.70
N ALA A 263 -5.27 -33.05 12.67
CA ALA A 263 -4.40 -33.41 11.55
C ALA A 263 -2.93 -33.61 11.98
N ALA A 264 -2.42 -32.81 12.92
CA ALA A 264 -1.07 -32.97 13.49
C ALA A 264 -0.95 -34.23 14.37
N ILE A 265 -2.01 -34.61 15.07
CA ILE A 265 -2.07 -35.87 15.84
C ILE A 265 -2.12 -37.08 14.90
N ASN A 266 -2.92 -37.01 13.83
CA ASN A 266 -3.03 -38.06 12.81
C ASN A 266 -1.72 -38.25 12.01
N ARG A 267 -0.99 -37.17 11.75
CA ARG A 267 0.39 -37.22 11.19
C ARG A 267 1.43 -37.71 12.19
N GLY A 268 1.05 -37.86 13.46
CA GLY A 268 1.92 -38.38 14.50
C GLY A 268 2.99 -37.39 14.96
N GLU A 269 2.79 -36.08 14.85
CA GLU A 269 3.75 -35.07 15.33
C GLU A 269 3.46 -34.65 16.79
N ALA A 270 2.18 -34.68 17.18
CA ALA A 270 1.71 -34.34 18.53
C ALA A 270 0.93 -35.51 19.19
N LYS A 271 0.97 -35.64 20.51
CA LYS A 271 0.13 -36.56 21.29
C LYS A 271 -0.60 -35.78 22.39
N ILE A 272 -1.87 -36.10 22.59
CA ILE A 272 -2.67 -35.55 23.70
C ILE A 272 -2.38 -36.37 24.96
N ASN A 273 -2.03 -35.70 26.06
CA ASN A 273 -1.85 -36.34 27.36
C ASN A 273 -3.18 -36.48 28.11
N ALA A 274 -3.24 -37.26 29.21
CA ALA A 274 -4.45 -37.46 30.02
C ALA A 274 -5.06 -36.17 30.60
N SER A 275 -4.30 -35.06 30.59
CA SER A 275 -4.74 -33.71 30.98
C SER A 275 -5.28 -32.87 29.81
N ASN A 276 -5.54 -33.46 28.63
CA ASN A 276 -5.96 -32.80 27.40
C ASN A 276 -5.00 -31.71 26.85
N GLU A 277 -3.75 -31.71 27.31
CA GLU A 277 -2.70 -30.84 26.77
C GLU A 277 -2.02 -31.49 25.57
N VAL A 278 -1.75 -30.68 24.54
CA VAL A 278 -1.14 -31.10 23.29
C VAL A 278 0.36 -31.04 23.46
N VAL A 279 0.99 -32.21 23.56
CA VAL A 279 2.43 -32.30 23.79
C VAL A 279 3.12 -32.80 22.53
N ASP A 280 3.97 -31.94 21.97
CA ASP A 280 4.86 -32.30 20.87
C ASP A 280 5.81 -33.42 21.29
N LYS A 281 5.97 -34.45 20.44
CA LYS A 281 6.86 -35.59 20.73
C LYS A 281 8.31 -35.16 21.02
N ARG A 282 8.75 -34.04 20.45
CA ARG A 282 10.09 -33.45 20.64
C ARG A 282 10.32 -32.94 22.08
N VAL A 283 9.27 -32.51 22.77
CA VAL A 283 9.33 -32.03 24.16
C VAL A 283 9.32 -33.23 25.13
N LEU A 284 8.53 -34.27 24.83
CA LEU A 284 8.50 -35.53 25.59
C LEU A 284 9.84 -36.30 25.56
N LEU A 285 10.63 -36.12 24.50
CA LEU A 285 11.91 -36.82 24.30
C LEU A 285 13.14 -36.07 24.85
N LYS A 286 12.97 -34.84 25.38
CA LYS A 286 14.07 -34.08 26.02
C LYS A 286 14.33 -34.47 27.48
N GLY A 287 13.34 -35.06 28.15
CA GLY A 287 13.50 -35.64 29.48
C GLY A 287 14.11 -37.02 29.36
N GLY A 288 15.43 -37.13 29.58
CA GLY A 288 16.19 -38.37 29.45
C GLY A 288 15.56 -39.53 30.23
N LEU A 289 14.91 -40.43 29.52
CA LEU A 289 14.41 -41.71 30.00
C LEU A 289 15.25 -42.82 29.35
N ASN A 290 15.62 -43.85 30.11
CA ASN A 290 16.51 -44.93 29.68
C ASN A 290 15.96 -45.67 28.45
N VAL A 291 16.36 -45.25 27.25
CA VAL A 291 16.02 -45.90 25.98
C VAL A 291 17.00 -47.04 25.72
N SER A 292 16.49 -48.23 25.37
CA SER A 292 17.31 -49.39 25.02
C SER A 292 18.18 -49.14 23.79
N ARG A 293 19.36 -49.78 23.68
CA ARG A 293 20.27 -49.64 22.51
C ARG A 293 19.59 -49.92 21.17
N THR A 294 18.57 -50.78 21.15
CA THR A 294 17.77 -51.07 19.96
C THR A 294 16.92 -49.87 19.52
N LYS A 295 16.34 -49.13 20.47
CA LYS A 295 15.56 -47.93 20.17
C LYS A 295 16.45 -46.75 19.80
N LEU A 296 17.67 -46.67 20.34
CA LEU A 296 18.67 -45.68 19.91
C LEU A 296 19.05 -45.86 18.43
N ARG A 297 19.24 -47.10 17.96
CA ARG A 297 19.53 -47.37 16.54
C ARG A 297 18.39 -46.95 15.62
N VAL A 298 17.14 -47.22 15.99
CA VAL A 298 15.97 -46.78 15.19
C VAL A 298 15.88 -45.25 15.16
N ILE A 299 16.19 -44.57 16.28
CA ILE A 299 16.21 -43.09 16.32
C ILE A 299 17.35 -42.53 15.47
N ASP A 300 18.52 -43.17 15.45
CA ASP A 300 19.65 -42.76 14.62
C ASP A 300 19.33 -42.98 13.12
N GLU A 301 18.69 -44.09 12.76
CA GLU A 301 18.21 -44.35 11.39
C GLU A 301 17.13 -43.34 10.94
N GLU A 302 16.18 -42.98 11.81
CA GLU A 302 15.17 -41.94 11.54
C GLU A 302 15.81 -40.55 11.40
N ARG A 303 16.83 -40.24 12.20
CA ARG A 303 17.59 -38.98 12.05
C ARG A 303 18.35 -38.91 10.74
N GLU A 304 18.98 -40.00 10.33
CA GLU A 304 19.66 -40.07 9.03
C GLU A 304 18.67 -39.94 7.85
N ALA A 305 17.46 -40.50 7.98
CA ALA A 305 16.40 -40.34 6.98
C ALA A 305 15.93 -38.88 6.89
N ASP A 306 15.66 -38.24 8.04
CA ASP A 306 15.29 -36.83 8.13
C ASP A 306 16.38 -35.90 7.55
N GLU A 307 17.65 -36.22 7.78
CA GLU A 307 18.77 -35.46 7.22
C GLU A 307 18.84 -35.58 5.70
N ARG A 308 18.65 -36.78 5.14
CA ARG A 308 18.59 -37.01 3.69
C ARG A 308 17.42 -36.26 3.04
N ASP A 309 16.27 -36.24 3.68
CA ASP A 309 15.10 -35.52 3.15
C ASP A 309 15.30 -34.00 3.19
N ARG A 310 15.93 -33.47 4.24
CA ARG A 310 16.34 -32.06 4.30
C ARG A 310 17.37 -31.70 3.24
N GLU A 311 18.31 -32.59 2.94
CA GLU A 311 19.29 -32.37 1.89
C GLU A 311 18.66 -32.35 0.49
N ARG A 312 17.71 -33.26 0.21
CA ARG A 312 16.93 -33.25 -1.04
C ARG A 312 16.17 -31.93 -1.22
N ILE A 313 15.49 -31.45 -0.18
CA ILE A 313 14.74 -30.18 -0.23
C ILE A 313 15.69 -29.02 -0.52
N ARG A 314 16.87 -28.97 0.14
CA ARG A 314 17.88 -27.94 -0.12
C ARG A 314 18.45 -28.02 -1.54
N GLU A 315 18.61 -29.22 -2.09
CA GLU A 315 19.06 -29.40 -3.47
C GLU A 315 18.02 -28.93 -4.49
N GLU A 316 16.75 -29.25 -4.28
CA GLU A 316 15.65 -28.78 -5.11
C GLU A 316 15.53 -27.24 -5.06
N GLU A 317 15.69 -26.63 -3.89
CA GLU A 317 15.71 -25.16 -3.76
C GLU A 317 16.89 -24.54 -4.52
N ARG A 318 18.09 -25.13 -4.42
CA ARG A 318 19.26 -24.67 -5.18
C ARG A 318 19.06 -24.84 -6.70
N GLN A 319 18.39 -25.90 -7.14
CA GLN A 319 18.08 -26.11 -8.55
C GLN A 319 17.06 -25.09 -9.05
N LYS A 320 15.97 -24.85 -8.29
CA LYS A 320 14.96 -23.83 -8.62
C LYS A 320 15.58 -22.43 -8.70
N GLU A 321 16.49 -22.09 -7.78
CA GLU A 321 17.19 -20.80 -7.80
C GLU A 321 18.09 -20.65 -9.05
N ARG A 322 18.78 -21.74 -9.47
CA ARG A 322 19.58 -21.74 -10.70
C ARG A 322 18.71 -21.56 -11.94
N GLU A 323 17.61 -22.30 -12.05
CA GLU A 323 16.66 -22.17 -13.16
C GLU A 323 16.06 -20.75 -13.23
N GLU A 324 15.71 -20.16 -12.09
CA GLU A 324 15.17 -18.80 -12.05
C GLU A 324 16.22 -17.77 -12.50
N ARG A 325 17.48 -17.93 -12.08
CA ARG A 325 18.59 -17.08 -12.53
C ARG A 325 18.83 -17.20 -14.04
N GLU A 326 18.73 -18.40 -14.60
CA GLU A 326 18.85 -18.62 -16.05
C GLU A 326 17.67 -18.02 -16.81
N ARG A 327 16.43 -18.19 -16.35
CA ARG A 327 15.25 -17.53 -16.93
C ARG A 327 15.39 -16.01 -16.95
N LYS A 328 15.86 -15.43 -15.85
CA LYS A 328 16.14 -13.98 -15.75
C LYS A 328 17.23 -13.54 -16.73
N ARG A 329 18.30 -14.32 -16.92
CA ARG A 329 19.35 -14.03 -17.91
C ARG A 329 18.81 -14.04 -19.34
N VAL A 330 18.04 -15.07 -19.70
CA VAL A 330 17.43 -15.18 -21.03
C VAL A 330 16.43 -14.04 -21.29
N GLU A 331 15.69 -13.62 -20.27
CA GLU A 331 14.76 -12.47 -20.39
C GLU A 331 15.51 -11.15 -20.62
N ILE A 332 16.61 -10.92 -19.89
CA ILE A 332 17.47 -9.74 -20.08
C ILE A 332 18.06 -9.73 -21.50
N GLU A 333 18.51 -10.88 -21.99
CA GLU A 333 19.07 -11.02 -23.34
C GLU A 333 18.01 -10.75 -24.42
N LYS A 334 16.79 -11.28 -24.26
CA LYS A 334 15.66 -10.98 -25.14
C LYS A 334 15.30 -9.48 -25.12
N ARG A 335 15.40 -8.83 -23.96
CA ARG A 335 15.14 -7.38 -23.84
C ARG A 335 16.20 -6.58 -24.59
N ARG A 336 17.49 -6.92 -24.43
CA ARG A 336 18.60 -6.30 -25.15
C ARG A 336 18.47 -6.47 -26.66
N ALA A 337 18.11 -7.67 -27.14
CA ALA A 337 17.89 -7.92 -28.56
C ALA A 337 16.75 -7.06 -29.14
N LYS A 338 15.65 -6.88 -28.40
CA LYS A 338 14.55 -5.98 -28.79
C LYS A 338 14.96 -4.50 -28.79
N GLU A 339 15.73 -4.07 -27.80
CA GLU A 339 16.28 -2.70 -27.72
C GLU A 339 17.23 -2.43 -28.90
N GLU A 340 18.07 -3.39 -29.28
CA GLU A 340 18.95 -3.28 -30.46
C GLU A 340 18.15 -3.22 -31.78
N GLN A 341 17.11 -4.04 -31.93
CA GLN A 341 16.22 -3.96 -33.10
C GLN A 341 15.50 -2.61 -33.17
N ALA A 342 15.00 -2.10 -32.05
CA ALA A 342 14.37 -0.78 -31.98
C ALA A 342 15.36 0.34 -32.32
N LYS A 343 16.61 0.23 -31.86
CA LYS A 343 17.66 1.21 -32.16
C LYS A 343 18.01 1.22 -33.66
N ARG A 344 18.09 0.05 -34.30
CA ARG A 344 18.32 -0.04 -35.76
C ARG A 344 17.18 0.60 -36.56
N LEU A 345 15.94 0.35 -36.17
CA LEU A 345 14.77 0.98 -36.80
C LEU A 345 14.80 2.50 -36.62
N LEU A 346 15.15 2.98 -35.42
CA LEU A 346 15.29 4.42 -35.16
C LEU A 346 16.38 5.04 -36.05
N GLU A 347 17.56 4.42 -36.13
CA GLU A 347 18.67 4.89 -36.98
C GLU A 347 18.29 4.92 -38.47
N GLU A 348 17.53 3.94 -38.95
CA GLU A 348 17.00 3.94 -40.32
C GLU A 348 16.01 5.09 -40.54
N THR A 349 15.10 5.35 -39.59
CA THR A 349 14.18 6.49 -39.69
C THR A 349 14.91 7.82 -39.65
N GLU A 350 15.95 7.95 -38.83
CA GLU A 350 16.76 9.16 -38.73
C GLU A 350 17.53 9.42 -40.02
N LYS A 351 18.11 8.38 -40.64
CA LYS A 351 18.76 8.50 -41.96
C LYS A 351 17.77 8.91 -43.06
N GLN A 352 16.57 8.33 -43.08
CA GLN A 352 15.53 8.73 -44.04
C GLN A 352 15.10 10.18 -43.86
N MET A 353 14.97 10.63 -42.61
CA MET A 353 14.66 12.02 -42.30
C MET A 353 15.80 12.96 -42.74
N ALA A 354 17.05 12.63 -42.40
CA ALA A 354 18.22 13.41 -42.80
C ALA A 354 18.36 13.52 -44.33
N GLU A 355 18.22 12.40 -45.06
CA GLU A 355 18.21 12.42 -46.54
C GLU A 355 17.07 13.28 -47.11
N SER A 356 15.90 13.26 -46.45
CA SER A 356 14.75 14.08 -46.87
C SER A 356 15.04 15.57 -46.65
N GLU A 357 15.70 15.93 -45.55
CA GLU A 357 16.10 17.30 -45.23
C GLU A 357 17.18 17.81 -46.18
N GLU A 358 18.20 17.00 -46.48
CA GLU A 358 19.22 17.33 -47.46
C GLU A 358 18.61 17.58 -48.85
N LYS A 359 17.68 16.72 -49.29
CA LYS A 359 16.95 16.93 -50.54
C LYS A 359 16.13 18.23 -50.53
N ARG A 360 15.53 18.60 -49.39
CA ARG A 360 14.81 19.89 -49.24
C ARG A 360 15.77 21.07 -49.31
N LEU A 361 16.91 21.00 -48.64
CA LEU A 361 17.94 22.04 -48.68
C LEU A 361 18.52 22.21 -50.08
N GLN A 362 18.78 21.12 -50.80
CA GLN A 362 19.22 21.16 -52.20
C GLN A 362 18.18 21.81 -53.12
N LYS A 363 16.88 21.56 -52.90
CA LYS A 363 15.81 22.26 -53.65
C LYS A 363 15.82 23.76 -53.37
N ILE A 364 15.91 24.15 -52.10
CA ILE A 364 16.00 25.57 -51.70
C ILE A 364 17.24 26.23 -52.32
N ALA A 365 18.38 25.54 -52.34
CA ALA A 365 19.61 26.05 -52.96
C ALA A 365 19.45 26.24 -54.47
N ARG A 366 18.87 25.26 -55.19
CA ARG A 366 18.59 25.38 -56.62
C ARG A 366 17.61 26.50 -56.92
N GLU A 367 16.54 26.63 -56.14
CA GLU A 367 15.58 27.74 -56.28
C GLU A 367 16.28 29.10 -56.07
N ARG A 368 17.20 29.19 -55.11
CA ARG A 368 18.01 30.39 -54.86
C ARG A 368 18.94 30.69 -56.04
N GLU A 369 19.61 29.69 -56.60
CA GLU A 369 20.47 29.85 -57.77
C GLU A 369 19.66 30.28 -59.01
N ASP A 370 18.50 29.68 -59.25
CA ASP A 370 17.58 30.06 -60.33
C ASP A 370 17.09 31.50 -60.17
N LEU A 371 16.79 31.93 -58.94
CA LEU A 371 16.45 33.31 -58.64
C LEU A 371 17.62 34.25 -58.94
N LEU A 372 18.84 33.91 -58.53
CA LEU A 372 20.04 34.69 -58.84
C LEU A 372 20.28 34.77 -60.36
N GLN A 373 20.16 33.67 -61.10
CA GLN A 373 20.29 33.68 -62.56
C GLN A 373 19.22 34.54 -63.24
N LYS A 374 17.97 34.50 -62.75
CA LYS A 374 16.89 35.37 -63.24
C LYS A 374 17.16 36.84 -62.93
N MET A 375 17.80 37.17 -61.81
CA MET A 375 18.21 38.55 -61.48
C MET A 375 19.36 39.02 -62.37
N VAL A 376 20.39 38.18 -62.59
CA VAL A 376 21.52 38.47 -63.48
C VAL A 376 21.05 38.71 -64.93
N LYS A 377 20.10 37.90 -65.42
CA LYS A 377 19.51 38.09 -66.76
C LYS A 377 18.68 39.37 -66.89
N LYS A 378 18.15 39.92 -65.80
CA LYS A 378 17.43 41.21 -65.78
C LYS A 378 18.37 42.40 -65.69
N SER A 379 19.59 42.22 -65.18
CA SER A 379 20.62 43.27 -65.05
C SER A 379 21.75 43.05 -66.05
N THR A 380 21.46 42.99 -67.35
CA THR A 380 22.51 42.91 -68.36
C THR A 380 23.27 44.25 -68.42
N GLU A 381 24.58 44.19 -68.65
CA GLU A 381 25.44 45.37 -68.76
C GLU A 381 24.94 46.34 -69.83
N ALA A 382 24.32 45.83 -70.90
CA ALA A 382 23.68 46.63 -71.94
C ALA A 382 22.50 47.48 -71.40
N VAL A 383 21.68 46.94 -70.48
CA VAL A 383 20.58 47.69 -69.84
C VAL A 383 21.12 48.74 -68.87
N VAL A 384 22.22 48.43 -68.16
CA VAL A 384 22.89 49.39 -67.27
C VAL A 384 23.55 50.52 -68.08
N LEU A 385 24.18 50.20 -69.22
CA LEU A 385 24.80 51.17 -70.11
C LEU A 385 23.76 52.04 -70.84
N ASP A 386 22.65 51.46 -71.31
CA ASP A 386 21.54 52.22 -71.90
C ASP A 386 20.89 53.14 -70.86
N ALA A 387 20.66 52.66 -69.62
CA ALA A 387 20.17 53.50 -68.53
C ALA A 387 21.13 54.66 -68.21
N ARG A 388 22.45 54.41 -68.20
CA ARG A 388 23.48 55.43 -68.01
C ARG A 388 23.53 56.42 -69.17
N ALA A 389 23.38 55.96 -70.41
CA ALA A 389 23.34 56.81 -71.60
C ALA A 389 22.10 57.73 -71.60
N ARG A 390 20.92 57.20 -71.26
CA ARG A 390 19.68 57.98 -71.11
C ARG A 390 19.81 59.02 -70.00
N TYR A 391 20.43 58.67 -68.89
CA TYR A 391 20.69 59.62 -67.79
C TYR A 391 21.62 60.76 -68.24
N LEU A 392 22.73 60.43 -68.92
CA LEU A 392 23.67 61.44 -69.43
C LEU A 392 23.03 62.33 -70.50
N ALA A 393 22.21 61.78 -71.40
CA ALA A 393 21.48 62.55 -72.40
C ALA A 393 20.46 63.50 -71.74
N ARG A 394 19.70 63.03 -70.75
CA ARG A 394 18.76 63.88 -69.99
C ARG A 394 19.49 64.99 -69.24
N LYS A 395 20.66 64.69 -68.66
CA LYS A 395 21.50 65.70 -67.98
C LYS A 395 22.02 66.76 -68.96
N LYS A 396 22.53 66.34 -70.13
CA LYS A 396 22.98 67.27 -71.18
C LYS A 396 21.84 68.15 -71.70
N ALA A 397 20.65 67.58 -71.93
CA ALA A 397 19.48 68.36 -72.34
C ALA A 397 19.04 69.37 -71.27
N GLN A 398 19.12 69.01 -69.98
CA GLN A 398 18.87 69.96 -68.89
C GLN A 398 19.91 71.08 -68.82
N GLU A 399 21.19 70.78 -69.08
CA GLU A 399 22.25 71.79 -69.15
C GLU A 399 22.08 72.71 -70.35
N GLN A 400 21.64 72.18 -71.51
CA GLN A 400 21.32 72.98 -72.70
C GLN A 400 20.10 73.87 -72.50
N GLN A 401 19.02 73.35 -71.90
CA GLN A 401 17.84 74.15 -71.56
C GLN A 401 18.16 75.25 -70.53
N LYS A 402 19.07 74.99 -69.60
CA LYS A 402 19.59 76.03 -68.69
C LYS A 402 20.42 77.07 -69.44
N GLY A 403 21.27 76.65 -70.37
CA GLY A 403 22.08 77.57 -71.18
C GLY A 403 21.25 78.43 -72.15
N GLU A 404 20.19 77.87 -72.74
CA GLU A 404 19.27 78.63 -73.60
C GLU A 404 18.42 79.63 -72.79
N ALA A 405 17.97 79.23 -71.59
CA ALA A 405 17.25 80.12 -70.67
C ALA A 405 18.11 81.27 -70.08
N ASP A 406 19.43 81.15 -70.12
CA ASP A 406 20.38 82.21 -69.70
C ASP A 406 20.81 83.11 -70.90
N SER A 407 20.35 82.82 -72.12
CA SER A 407 20.74 83.54 -73.36
C SER A 407 19.63 84.35 -74.05
N ASP A 408 18.40 84.28 -73.54
CA ASP A 408 17.30 85.24 -73.79
C ASP A 408 17.22 86.25 -72.63
#